data_AF-A0A0F9EXR8-F1
#
_entry.id   AF-A0A0F9EXR8-F1
#
_cell.length_a   1.000
_cell.length_b   1.000
_cell.length_c   1.000
_cell.angle_alpha   90.00
_cell.angle_beta   90.00
_cell.angle_gamma   90.00
#
_symmetry.space_group_name_H-M   'P 1'
#
loop_
_entity.id
_entity.type
_entity.pdbx_description
1 polymer ?
#
loop_
_entity_poly.entity_id
_entity_poly.type
_entity_poly.pdbx_seq_one_letter_code
_entity_poly.pdbx_strand_id
1 'polypeptide(L)'
;MPFSEKTVDHKDFGKISIVKSTRSGRISISMKPFEPIRLTIPVFVFYKMYNLAPPSNTETACLIGITFLLSYISWTFIEGPFRNRKLLTNQKSILITGCSTIFIFSSIGAVMALEDGFPSRASNETNKLLAAATDSATIKQYECAPINSTSKAPPEICQTGSLLQEAPTFAVWGDSHGDALLPAINKAAQANNIRGVSMVKGGCIPLLDAHQIEQGYETCDDIGRSLITYLSEHTEINKVILISRWAIYAEGVRYRNENGNNVYIKDSETVNPSLDENKKVFIRSMKRTLDELAKLNLQIILVTATPETEWN
;
A
#
# COMPACT_ATOMS: atom_id res chain seq x y z
N MET A 1 -66.92 -27.76 -3.43
CA MET A 1 -68.17 -27.21 -2.84
C MET A 1 -67.80 -26.44 -1.57
N PRO A 2 -68.46 -25.31 -1.27
CA PRO A 2 -67.78 -24.01 -1.14
C PRO A 2 -67.30 -23.69 0.27
N PHE A 3 -66.18 -22.95 0.36
CA PHE A 3 -65.77 -22.25 1.58
C PHE A 3 -66.66 -21.01 1.76
N SER A 4 -67.30 -20.92 2.92
CA SER A 4 -68.12 -19.79 3.36
C SER A 4 -67.21 -18.68 3.90
N GLU A 5 -67.04 -17.61 3.14
CA GLU A 5 -66.43 -16.37 3.60
C GLU A 5 -67.50 -15.55 4.38
N LYS A 6 -67.28 -15.31 5.67
CA LYS A 6 -68.07 -14.34 6.44
C LYS A 6 -67.22 -13.11 6.71
N THR A 7 -67.50 -12.03 5.98
CA THR A 7 -67.03 -10.68 6.25
C THR A 7 -67.91 -10.05 7.33
N VAL A 8 -67.29 -9.53 8.39
CA VAL A 8 -67.94 -8.63 9.35
C VAL A 8 -67.25 -7.28 9.22
N ASP A 9 -68.05 -6.26 8.95
CA ASP A 9 -67.61 -4.90 8.67
C ASP A 9 -67.64 -4.10 9.98
N HIS A 10 -66.48 -3.60 10.44
CA HIS A 10 -66.38 -2.75 11.62
C HIS A 10 -65.85 -1.38 11.20
N LYS A 11 -66.66 -0.34 11.46
CA LYS A 11 -66.59 0.98 10.82
C LYS A 11 -65.36 1.86 11.08
N ASP A 12 -64.37 1.43 11.85
CA ASP A 12 -63.18 2.26 12.16
C ASP A 12 -61.83 1.62 11.84
N PHE A 13 -61.78 0.40 11.32
CA PHE A 13 -60.52 -0.21 10.87
C PHE A 13 -60.75 -1.03 9.60
N GLY A 14 -60.02 -0.68 8.53
CA GLY A 14 -60.11 -1.34 7.22
C GLY A 14 -59.87 -2.86 7.29
N LYS A 15 -60.41 -3.57 6.28
CA LYS A 15 -60.47 -5.04 6.11
C LYS A 15 -59.38 -5.83 6.84
N ILE A 16 -59.79 -6.60 7.85
CA ILE A 16 -58.95 -7.58 8.55
C ILE A 16 -59.29 -8.98 8.03
N SER A 17 -58.35 -9.64 7.37
CA SER A 17 -58.46 -11.07 7.01
C SER A 17 -57.79 -11.91 8.09
N ILE A 18 -58.58 -12.66 8.88
CA ILE A 18 -58.07 -13.57 9.90
C ILE A 18 -57.87 -14.95 9.27
N VAL A 19 -56.61 -15.33 9.04
CA VAL A 19 -56.25 -16.72 8.69
C VAL A 19 -55.87 -17.45 9.98
N LYS A 20 -56.71 -18.40 10.42
CA LYS A 20 -56.38 -19.30 11.54
C LYS A 20 -55.35 -20.33 11.05
N SER A 21 -54.09 -20.16 11.48
CA SER A 21 -53.08 -21.21 11.38
C SER A 21 -53.08 -22.06 12.63
N THR A 22 -53.44 -23.34 12.50
CA THR A 22 -53.32 -24.34 13.56
C THR A 22 -51.87 -24.82 13.69
N ARG A 23 -51.34 -24.63 14.90
CA ARG A 23 -50.10 -25.17 15.53
C ARG A 23 -48.94 -24.19 15.67
N SER A 24 -48.57 -24.01 16.94
CA SER A 24 -47.46 -23.22 17.52
C SER A 24 -47.68 -21.71 17.57
N GLY A 25 -47.95 -21.22 18.78
CA GLY A 25 -48.19 -19.81 19.09
C GLY A 25 -46.88 -19.01 19.14
N ARG A 26 -46.53 -18.36 18.04
CA ARG A 26 -45.70 -17.15 18.03
C ARG A 26 -46.36 -16.11 17.11
N ILE A 27 -46.83 -15.02 17.70
CA ILE A 27 -47.26 -13.84 16.96
C ILE A 27 -45.98 -13.06 16.63
N SER A 28 -45.47 -13.21 15.42
CA SER A 28 -44.41 -12.36 14.89
C SER A 28 -45.06 -11.17 14.18
N ILE A 29 -45.13 -10.03 14.88
CA ILE A 29 -45.44 -8.74 14.25
C ILE A 29 -44.19 -8.31 13.49
N SER A 30 -44.15 -8.55 12.18
CA SER A 30 -43.12 -7.98 11.31
C SER A 30 -43.51 -6.56 10.93
N MET A 31 -43.16 -5.60 11.79
CA MET A 31 -43.03 -4.21 11.36
C MET A 31 -41.77 -4.15 10.49
N LYS A 32 -41.91 -3.97 9.18
CA LYS A 32 -40.76 -3.60 8.33
C LYS A 32 -40.28 -2.23 8.81
N PRO A 33 -39.08 -2.12 9.40
CA PRO A 33 -38.52 -0.81 9.67
C PRO A 33 -38.26 -0.12 8.33
N PHE A 34 -38.58 1.17 8.27
CA PHE A 34 -38.01 2.07 7.28
C PHE A 34 -36.49 2.01 7.52
N GLU A 35 -35.70 1.45 6.60
CA GLU A 35 -34.24 1.35 6.69
C GLU A 35 -33.60 2.53 5.92
N PRO A 36 -33.42 3.72 6.53
CA PRO A 36 -32.63 4.81 5.92
C PRO A 36 -31.10 4.50 5.89
N ILE A 37 -30.68 3.32 6.39
CA ILE A 37 -29.29 2.98 6.69
C ILE A 37 -28.44 2.71 5.44
N ARG A 38 -29.03 2.47 4.27
CA ARG A 38 -28.26 2.06 3.08
C ARG A 38 -27.49 3.20 2.39
N LEU A 39 -27.86 4.46 2.61
CA LEU A 39 -27.20 5.64 2.02
C LEU A 39 -26.26 6.38 2.98
N THR A 40 -26.16 5.93 4.24
CA THR A 40 -25.33 6.58 5.27
C THR A 40 -23.83 6.32 5.07
N ILE A 41 -23.48 5.19 4.48
CA ILE A 41 -22.09 4.73 4.35
C ILE A 41 -21.28 5.58 3.34
N PRO A 42 -21.78 5.94 2.14
CA PRO A 42 -20.96 6.64 1.16
C PRO A 42 -20.51 8.05 1.60
N VAL A 43 -21.39 8.85 2.19
CA VAL A 43 -21.10 10.28 2.49
C VAL A 43 -19.96 10.42 3.50
N PHE A 44 -19.99 9.63 4.58
CA PHE A 44 -18.93 9.63 5.59
C PHE A 44 -17.63 9.05 5.05
N VAL A 45 -17.70 8.01 4.22
CA VAL A 45 -16.52 7.42 3.57
C VAL A 45 -15.85 8.43 2.63
N PHE A 46 -16.62 9.10 1.77
CA PHE A 46 -16.10 10.13 0.87
C PHE A 46 -15.47 11.30 1.63
N TYR A 47 -16.09 11.75 2.73
CA TYR A 47 -15.53 12.82 3.56
C TYR A 47 -14.18 12.43 4.17
N LYS A 48 -14.09 11.21 4.71
CA LYS A 48 -12.85 10.68 5.30
C LYS A 48 -11.74 10.50 4.26
N MET A 49 -12.10 10.06 3.04
CA MET A 49 -11.15 9.94 1.93
C MET A 49 -10.59 11.30 1.49
N TYR A 50 -11.37 12.37 1.58
CA TYR A 50 -10.94 13.71 1.16
C TYR A 50 -10.09 14.42 2.23
N ASN A 51 -10.51 14.40 3.49
CA ASN A 51 -9.86 15.18 4.54
C ASN A 51 -8.76 14.44 5.30
N LEU A 52 -8.59 13.12 5.09
CA LEU A 52 -7.61 12.25 5.75
C LEU A 52 -7.60 12.31 7.30
N ALA A 53 -8.54 13.03 7.90
CA ALA A 53 -8.68 13.33 9.32
C ALA A 53 -10.13 13.05 9.79
N PRO A 54 -10.33 12.73 11.08
CA PRO A 54 -11.68 12.53 11.61
C PRO A 54 -12.49 13.83 11.56
N PRO A 55 -13.79 13.78 11.18
CA PRO A 55 -14.62 14.98 11.12
C PRO A 55 -14.80 15.61 12.50
N SER A 56 -14.80 16.94 12.56
CA SER A 56 -15.19 17.68 13.76
C SER A 56 -16.67 17.42 14.13
N ASN A 57 -17.06 17.76 15.35
CA ASN A 57 -18.46 17.59 15.79
C ASN A 57 -19.44 18.39 14.91
N THR A 58 -19.03 19.56 14.43
CA THR A 58 -19.81 20.40 13.51
C THR A 58 -19.90 19.80 12.11
N GLU A 59 -18.80 19.26 11.58
CA GLU A 59 -18.80 18.58 10.29
C GLU A 59 -19.67 17.32 10.32
N THR A 60 -19.59 16.56 11.41
CA THR A 60 -20.43 15.37 11.62
C THR A 60 -21.91 15.72 11.61
N ALA A 61 -22.32 16.80 12.28
CA ALA A 61 -23.70 17.27 12.26
C ALA A 61 -24.16 17.68 10.84
N CYS A 62 -23.30 18.36 10.09
CA CYS A 62 -23.56 18.70 8.69
C CYS A 62 -23.70 17.46 7.79
N LEU A 63 -22.81 16.47 7.95
CA LEU A 63 -22.85 15.21 7.17
C LEU A 63 -24.11 14.39 7.46
N ILE A 64 -24.58 14.38 8.71
CA ILE A 64 -25.87 13.79 9.08
C ILE A 64 -27.02 14.51 8.37
N GLY A 65 -27.03 15.85 8.39
CA GLY A 65 -28.04 16.66 7.69
C GLY A 65 -28.07 16.39 6.18
N ILE A 66 -26.91 16.34 5.54
CA ILE A 66 -26.76 16.01 4.12
C ILE A 66 -27.29 14.60 3.83
N THR A 67 -27.01 13.63 4.71
CA THR A 67 -27.50 12.26 4.55
C THR A 67 -29.03 12.19 4.59
N PHE A 68 -29.66 12.90 5.53
CA PHE A 68 -31.13 12.97 5.59
C PHE A 68 -31.73 13.65 4.36
N LEU A 69 -31.10 14.73 3.88
CA LEU A 69 -31.55 15.43 2.67
C LEU A 69 -31.47 14.51 1.44
N LEU A 70 -30.35 13.81 1.25
CA LEU A 70 -30.17 12.86 0.15
C LEU A 70 -31.13 11.68 0.25
N SER A 71 -31.38 11.17 1.47
CA SER A 71 -32.37 10.12 1.72
C SER A 71 -33.78 10.59 1.35
N TYR A 72 -34.16 11.82 1.71
CA TYR A 72 -35.45 12.38 1.35
C TYR A 72 -35.63 12.56 -0.17
N ILE A 73 -34.58 13.06 -0.85
CA ILE A 73 -34.58 13.20 -2.31
C ILE A 73 -34.66 11.82 -2.98
N SER A 74 -33.89 10.83 -2.52
CA SER A 74 -33.98 9.45 -3.00
C SER A 74 -35.40 8.90 -2.82
N TRP A 75 -36.00 9.11 -1.64
CA TRP A 75 -37.33 8.60 -1.34
C TRP A 75 -38.41 9.24 -2.22
N THR A 76 -38.36 10.55 -2.45
CA THR A 76 -39.38 11.29 -3.23
C THR A 76 -39.26 11.07 -4.73
N PHE A 77 -38.03 11.11 -5.28
CA PHE A 77 -37.81 11.10 -6.72
C PHE A 77 -37.39 9.74 -7.30
N ILE A 78 -36.77 8.86 -6.50
CA ILE A 78 -36.32 7.54 -6.96
C ILE A 78 -37.27 6.47 -6.42
N GLU A 79 -37.43 6.35 -5.11
CA GLU A 79 -38.18 5.23 -4.53
C GLU A 79 -39.70 5.40 -4.68
N GLY A 80 -40.23 6.61 -4.49
CA GLY A 80 -41.66 6.91 -4.58
C GLY A 80 -42.31 6.53 -5.92
N PRO A 81 -41.73 6.92 -7.07
CA PRO A 81 -42.28 6.57 -8.38
C PRO A 81 -42.19 5.07 -8.72
N PHE A 82 -41.15 4.39 -8.24
CA PHE A 82 -40.94 2.95 -8.42
C PHE A 82 -41.88 2.14 -7.51
N ARG A 83 -42.06 2.57 -6.25
CA ARG A 83 -42.90 1.91 -5.25
C ARG A 83 -44.39 2.00 -5.60
N ASN A 84 -44.82 3.10 -6.21
CA ASN A 84 -46.19 3.28 -6.68
C ASN A 84 -46.45 2.69 -8.09
N ARG A 85 -45.49 1.94 -8.66
CA ARG A 85 -45.53 1.35 -10.01
C ARG A 85 -45.96 2.30 -11.13
N LYS A 86 -45.77 3.62 -10.96
CA LYS A 86 -46.22 4.62 -11.95
C LYS A 86 -45.32 4.67 -13.19
N LEU A 87 -44.04 4.28 -13.06
CA LEU A 87 -43.05 4.39 -14.13
C LEU A 87 -42.56 3.05 -14.73
N LEU A 88 -42.87 1.91 -14.10
CA LEU A 88 -42.34 0.59 -14.53
C LEU A 88 -43.39 -0.52 -14.36
N THR A 89 -44.50 -0.40 -15.10
CA THR A 89 -45.65 -1.31 -15.00
C THR A 89 -45.44 -2.66 -15.70
N ASN A 90 -44.49 -2.74 -16.64
CA ASN A 90 -44.25 -3.93 -17.47
C ASN A 90 -42.84 -4.53 -17.22
N GLN A 91 -42.74 -5.87 -17.17
CA GLN A 91 -41.48 -6.60 -16.95
C GLN A 91 -40.39 -6.22 -17.97
N LYS A 92 -40.76 -5.97 -19.23
CA LYS A 92 -39.83 -5.52 -20.27
C LYS A 92 -39.22 -4.15 -19.95
N SER A 93 -40.01 -3.22 -19.40
CA SER A 93 -39.53 -1.89 -19.02
C SER A 93 -38.54 -1.96 -17.86
N ILE A 94 -38.80 -2.83 -16.87
CA ILE A 94 -37.90 -3.05 -15.73
C ILE A 94 -36.56 -3.62 -16.23
N LEU A 95 -36.60 -4.62 -17.11
CA LEU A 95 -35.39 -5.23 -17.68
C LEU A 95 -34.58 -4.24 -18.52
N ILE A 96 -35.24 -3.45 -19.38
CA ILE A 96 -34.56 -2.44 -20.21
C ILE A 96 -33.91 -1.38 -19.32
N THR A 97 -34.64 -0.82 -18.36
CA THR A 97 -34.09 0.19 -17.45
C THR A 97 -32.94 -0.37 -16.63
N GLY A 98 -33.07 -1.58 -16.07
CA GLY A 98 -31.99 -2.24 -15.32
C GLY A 98 -30.74 -2.48 -16.16
N CYS A 99 -30.89 -3.03 -17.37
CA CYS A 99 -29.78 -3.24 -18.30
C CYS A 99 -29.13 -1.93 -18.72
N SER A 100 -29.91 -0.88 -19.00
CA SER A 100 -29.38 0.45 -19.32
C SER A 100 -28.60 1.06 -18.16
N THR A 101 -29.09 0.93 -16.93
CA THR A 101 -28.38 1.42 -15.75
C THR A 101 -27.06 0.67 -15.53
N ILE A 102 -27.08 -0.66 -15.62
CA ILE A 102 -25.86 -1.48 -15.53
C ILE A 102 -24.87 -1.09 -16.62
N PHE A 103 -25.35 -0.89 -17.85
CA PHE A 103 -24.50 -0.50 -18.98
C PHE A 103 -23.85 0.87 -18.72
N ILE A 104 -24.62 1.87 -18.31
CA ILE A 104 -24.10 3.22 -18.03
C ILE A 104 -23.04 3.20 -16.92
N PHE A 105 -23.32 2.55 -15.78
CA PHE A 105 -22.34 2.49 -14.69
C PHE A 105 -21.12 1.65 -15.04
N SER A 106 -21.30 0.55 -15.80
CA SER A 106 -20.18 -0.24 -16.31
C SER A 106 -19.33 0.55 -17.30
N SER A 107 -19.93 1.37 -18.17
CA SER A 107 -19.21 2.24 -19.09
C SER A 107 -18.43 3.32 -18.36
N ILE A 108 -19.01 3.96 -17.34
CA ILE A 108 -18.30 4.94 -16.51
C ILE A 108 -17.13 4.27 -15.78
N GLY A 109 -17.37 3.11 -15.16
CA GLY A 109 -16.32 2.33 -14.50
C GLY A 109 -15.22 1.88 -15.46
N ALA A 110 -15.56 1.49 -16.69
CA ALA A 110 -14.60 1.13 -17.73
C ALA A 110 -13.77 2.32 -18.18
N VAL A 111 -14.38 3.49 -18.42
CA VAL A 111 -13.65 4.72 -18.74
C VAL A 111 -12.70 5.09 -17.61
N MET A 112 -13.16 5.07 -16.36
CA MET A 112 -12.32 5.33 -15.19
C MET A 112 -11.17 4.32 -15.05
N ALA A 113 -11.40 3.05 -15.36
CA ALA A 113 -10.36 2.03 -15.33
C ALA A 113 -9.33 2.17 -16.46
N LEU A 114 -9.76 2.67 -17.63
CA LEU A 114 -8.90 2.88 -18.79
C LEU A 114 -8.09 4.19 -18.70
N GLU A 115 -8.56 5.18 -17.96
CA GLU A 115 -7.87 6.47 -17.76
C GLU A 115 -7.03 6.55 -16.47
N ASP A 116 -6.72 5.40 -15.83
CA ASP A 116 -6.02 5.34 -14.54
C ASP A 116 -6.72 6.18 -13.43
N GLY A 117 -8.04 6.28 -13.52
CA GLY A 117 -8.92 7.05 -12.64
C GLY A 117 -9.04 8.52 -13.06
N PHE A 118 -9.02 9.43 -12.07
CA PHE A 118 -8.99 10.88 -12.30
C PHE A 118 -7.62 11.42 -11.86
N PRO A 119 -6.68 11.68 -12.78
CA PRO A 119 -5.34 12.18 -12.43
C PRO A 119 -5.41 13.55 -11.74
N SER A 120 -6.36 14.40 -12.12
CA SER A 120 -6.59 15.71 -11.50
C SER A 120 -7.00 15.65 -10.02
N ARG A 121 -7.33 14.48 -9.47
CA ARG A 121 -7.65 14.32 -8.04
C ARG A 121 -6.46 14.58 -7.14
N ALA A 122 -5.25 14.39 -7.67
CA ALA A 122 -4.01 14.53 -6.95
C ALA A 122 -3.23 15.71 -7.54
N SER A 123 -2.45 16.39 -6.71
CA SER A 123 -1.61 17.48 -7.18
C SER A 123 -0.63 16.97 -8.25
N ASN A 124 -0.16 17.85 -9.14
CA ASN A 124 0.86 17.47 -10.13
C ASN A 124 2.12 16.89 -9.47
N GLU A 125 2.45 17.28 -8.24
CA GLU A 125 3.57 16.72 -7.48
C GLU A 125 3.27 15.29 -7.01
N THR A 126 2.08 15.06 -6.46
CA THR A 126 1.63 13.72 -6.03
C THR A 126 1.54 12.76 -7.21
N ASN A 127 1.07 13.20 -8.37
CA ASN A 127 1.02 12.39 -9.58
C ASN A 127 2.43 12.02 -10.08
N LYS A 128 3.40 12.93 -9.97
CA LYS A 128 4.81 12.64 -10.30
C LYS A 128 5.41 11.60 -9.35
N LEU A 129 5.10 11.69 -8.06
CA LEU A 129 5.53 10.71 -7.06
C LEU A 129 4.87 9.35 -7.29
N LEU A 130 3.57 9.32 -7.57
CA LEU A 130 2.83 8.08 -7.83
C LEU A 130 3.35 7.40 -9.10
N ALA A 131 3.54 8.18 -10.17
CA ALA A 131 4.14 7.69 -11.42
C ALA A 131 5.50 7.05 -11.16
N ALA A 132 6.35 7.69 -10.34
CA ALA A 132 7.65 7.12 -9.94
C ALA A 132 7.52 5.85 -9.08
N ALA A 133 6.50 5.73 -8.24
CA ALA A 133 6.25 4.55 -7.42
C ALA A 133 5.72 3.34 -8.24
N THR A 134 4.95 3.59 -9.29
CA THR A 134 4.46 2.55 -10.22
C THR A 134 5.42 2.23 -11.35
N ASP A 135 6.53 2.97 -11.49
CA ASP A 135 7.51 2.77 -12.55
C ASP A 135 8.35 1.50 -12.30
N SER A 136 7.69 0.35 -12.41
CA SER A 136 8.29 -0.97 -12.39
C SER A 136 9.23 -1.18 -13.58
N ALA A 137 9.20 -0.28 -14.57
CA ALA A 137 10.14 -0.25 -15.69
C ALA A 137 11.56 0.12 -15.26
N THR A 138 11.74 0.64 -14.04
CA THR A 138 13.07 0.94 -13.48
C THR A 138 13.96 -0.30 -13.40
N ILE A 139 13.40 -1.51 -13.23
CA ILE A 139 14.16 -2.77 -13.24
C ILE A 139 14.84 -3.03 -14.61
N LYS A 140 14.33 -2.48 -15.72
CA LYS A 140 14.94 -2.64 -17.06
C LYS A 140 16.03 -1.62 -17.38
N GLN A 141 16.19 -0.58 -16.56
CA GLN A 141 17.12 0.52 -16.85
C GLN A 141 18.48 0.36 -16.17
N TYR A 142 18.65 -0.67 -15.36
CA TYR A 142 19.94 -1.10 -14.83
C TYR A 142 20.46 -2.25 -15.69
N GLU A 143 21.71 -2.15 -16.16
CA GLU A 143 22.45 -3.33 -16.63
C GLU A 143 22.81 -4.19 -15.42
N CYS A 144 21.79 -4.72 -14.73
CA CYS A 144 22.00 -5.61 -13.62
C CYS A 144 20.85 -6.60 -13.49
N ALA A 145 21.19 -7.89 -13.45
CA ALA A 145 20.24 -8.88 -13.01
C ALA A 145 19.94 -8.65 -11.52
N PRO A 146 18.68 -8.78 -11.06
CA PRO A 146 18.38 -8.74 -9.64
C PRO A 146 19.21 -9.80 -8.91
N ILE A 147 19.87 -9.40 -7.80
CA ILE A 147 20.68 -10.30 -6.97
C ILE A 147 19.73 -11.27 -6.24
N ASN A 148 19.42 -12.39 -6.90
CA ASN A 148 18.52 -13.42 -6.39
C ASN A 148 19.25 -14.40 -5.46
N SER A 149 18.61 -14.75 -4.33
CA SER A 149 19.15 -15.64 -3.29
C SER A 149 19.45 -17.07 -3.75
N THR A 150 18.93 -17.50 -4.91
CA THR A 150 19.11 -18.86 -5.46
C THR A 150 20.24 -18.96 -6.49
N SER A 151 20.82 -17.83 -6.90
CA SER A 151 21.93 -17.84 -7.85
C SER A 151 23.22 -18.25 -7.15
N LYS A 152 23.91 -19.26 -7.69
CA LYS A 152 25.30 -19.60 -7.31
C LYS A 152 26.33 -18.67 -7.96
N ALA A 153 25.89 -17.76 -8.82
CA ALA A 153 26.79 -16.79 -9.45
C ALA A 153 27.26 -15.78 -8.39
N PRO A 154 28.52 -15.33 -8.44
CA PRO A 154 29.00 -14.28 -7.56
C PRO A 154 28.11 -13.04 -7.70
N PRO A 155 27.86 -12.30 -6.61
CA PRO A 155 27.00 -11.15 -6.66
C PRO A 155 27.61 -10.09 -7.58
N GLU A 156 26.83 -9.65 -8.57
CA GLU A 156 27.29 -8.75 -9.63
C GLU A 156 27.31 -7.30 -9.13
N ILE A 157 28.40 -6.59 -9.42
CA ILE A 157 28.51 -5.15 -9.15
C ILE A 157 27.83 -4.41 -10.31
N CYS A 158 26.67 -3.81 -10.01
CA CYS A 158 25.83 -3.13 -10.99
C CYS A 158 26.39 -1.76 -11.37
N GLN A 159 26.29 -1.38 -12.63
CA GLN A 159 26.66 -0.03 -13.07
C GLN A 159 25.53 0.98 -12.81
N THR A 160 25.87 2.22 -12.46
CA THR A 160 24.90 3.31 -12.29
C THR A 160 25.48 4.65 -12.77
N GLY A 161 24.60 5.58 -13.15
CA GLY A 161 24.98 6.91 -13.65
C GLY A 161 25.26 6.94 -15.15
N SER A 162 26.20 7.78 -15.56
CA SER A 162 26.56 7.99 -16.96
C SER A 162 27.56 6.95 -17.45
N LEU A 163 27.12 5.99 -18.28
CA LEU A 163 27.99 4.98 -18.91
C LEU A 163 28.97 5.57 -19.95
N LEU A 164 28.86 6.87 -20.26
CA LEU A 164 29.82 7.58 -21.10
C LEU A 164 31.16 7.83 -20.40
N GLN A 165 31.20 7.75 -19.07
CA GLN A 165 32.45 7.84 -18.32
C GLN A 165 33.11 6.47 -18.20
N GLU A 166 34.43 6.43 -18.35
CA GLU A 166 35.18 5.17 -18.32
C GLU A 166 35.25 4.56 -16.92
N ALA A 167 35.37 5.39 -15.88
CA ALA A 167 35.66 4.94 -14.52
C ALA A 167 34.56 5.36 -13.51
N PRO A 168 34.10 4.45 -12.63
CA PRO A 168 33.18 4.80 -11.55
C PRO A 168 33.89 5.61 -10.46
N THR A 169 33.22 6.60 -9.88
CA THR A 169 33.80 7.45 -8.82
C THR A 169 33.06 7.35 -7.48
N PHE A 170 31.91 6.68 -7.46
CA PHE A 170 31.12 6.42 -6.27
C PHE A 170 30.51 5.02 -6.28
N ALA A 171 30.19 4.50 -5.11
CA ALA A 171 29.44 3.26 -4.93
C ALA A 171 28.17 3.49 -4.09
N VAL A 172 27.13 2.71 -4.38
CA VAL A 172 25.90 2.64 -3.57
C VAL A 172 25.80 1.25 -2.97
N TRP A 173 25.62 1.15 -1.66
CA TRP A 173 25.41 -0.11 -0.95
C TRP A 173 24.13 -0.05 -0.13
N GLY A 174 23.20 -0.96 -0.36
CA GLY A 174 21.94 -0.92 0.36
C GLY A 174 21.04 -2.15 0.29
N ASP A 175 19.89 -2.02 0.96
CA ASP A 175 18.80 -2.99 0.95
C ASP A 175 17.67 -2.57 -0.01
N SER A 176 16.41 -2.95 0.26
CA SER A 176 15.27 -2.52 -0.55
C SER A 176 15.05 -1.01 -0.55
N HIS A 177 15.52 -0.28 0.47
CA HIS A 177 15.48 1.19 0.50
C HIS A 177 16.58 1.79 -0.35
N GLY A 178 17.75 1.13 -0.42
CA GLY A 178 18.77 1.43 -1.41
C GLY A 178 18.23 1.28 -2.82
N ASP A 179 17.49 0.20 -3.08
CA ASP A 179 16.87 -0.09 -4.39
C ASP A 179 15.85 0.97 -4.76
N ALA A 180 15.00 1.35 -3.80
CA ALA A 180 14.01 2.41 -4.00
C ALA A 180 14.63 3.79 -4.28
N LEU A 181 15.82 4.09 -3.72
CA LEU A 181 16.49 5.38 -3.91
C LEU A 181 17.45 5.40 -5.11
N LEU A 182 17.91 4.24 -5.57
CA LEU A 182 18.84 4.08 -6.68
C LEU A 182 18.39 4.78 -7.99
N PRO A 183 17.10 4.82 -8.39
CA PRO A 183 16.66 5.55 -9.58
C PRO A 183 16.97 7.04 -9.53
N ALA A 184 16.75 7.65 -8.36
CA ALA A 184 17.01 9.07 -8.15
C ALA A 184 18.52 9.35 -8.20
N ILE A 185 19.32 8.48 -7.56
CA ILE A 185 20.79 8.57 -7.60
C ILE A 185 21.31 8.41 -9.03
N ASN A 186 20.81 7.40 -9.76
CA ASN A 186 21.18 7.14 -11.15
C ASN A 186 20.89 8.37 -12.03
N LYS A 187 19.69 8.93 -11.93
CA LYS A 187 19.29 10.12 -12.70
C LYS A 187 20.13 11.34 -12.34
N ALA A 188 20.41 11.55 -11.07
CA ALA A 188 21.29 12.65 -10.62
C ALA A 188 22.73 12.46 -11.13
N ALA A 189 23.27 11.25 -11.08
CA ALA A 189 24.60 10.93 -11.59
C ALA A 189 24.69 11.10 -13.10
N GLN A 190 23.68 10.66 -13.85
CA GLN A 190 23.57 10.90 -15.30
C GLN A 190 23.56 12.39 -15.64
N ALA A 191 22.75 13.19 -14.94
CA ALA A 191 22.65 14.63 -15.16
C ALA A 191 23.97 15.37 -14.88
N ASN A 192 24.82 14.82 -14.02
CA ASN A 192 26.14 15.38 -13.69
C ASN A 192 27.29 14.71 -14.47
N ASN A 193 26.99 13.81 -15.41
CA ASN A 193 27.99 13.03 -16.15
C ASN A 193 28.96 12.25 -15.23
N ILE A 194 28.43 11.66 -14.17
CA ILE A 194 29.21 10.85 -13.22
C ILE A 194 28.79 9.39 -13.35
N ARG A 195 29.77 8.48 -13.34
CA ARG A 195 29.55 7.03 -13.23
C ARG A 195 29.80 6.56 -11.81
N GLY A 196 29.04 5.57 -11.40
CA GLY A 196 29.24 4.85 -10.17
C GLY A 196 28.88 3.38 -10.33
N VAL A 197 28.97 2.67 -9.22
CA VAL A 197 28.52 1.29 -9.10
C VAL A 197 27.49 1.16 -7.98
N SER A 198 26.74 0.07 -7.97
CA SER A 198 25.77 -0.22 -6.94
C SER A 198 25.74 -1.70 -6.60
N MET A 199 25.54 -1.99 -5.33
CA MET A 199 25.34 -3.32 -4.80
C MET A 199 24.16 -3.27 -3.83
N VAL A 200 23.02 -3.70 -4.31
CA VAL A 200 21.76 -3.55 -3.61
C VAL A 200 21.02 -4.87 -3.59
N LYS A 201 20.64 -5.34 -2.40
CA LYS A 201 19.83 -6.56 -2.25
C LYS A 201 18.81 -6.37 -1.15
N GLY A 202 17.53 -6.51 -1.51
CA GLY A 202 16.41 -6.43 -0.57
C GLY A 202 16.65 -7.28 0.68
N GLY A 203 16.51 -6.67 1.86
CA GLY A 203 16.70 -7.31 3.16
C GLY A 203 18.15 -7.59 3.57
N CYS A 204 19.15 -7.32 2.74
CA CYS A 204 20.55 -7.36 3.17
C CYS A 204 20.95 -6.02 3.78
N ILE A 205 21.19 -6.01 5.08
CA ILE A 205 21.76 -4.86 5.76
C ILE A 205 23.15 -4.54 5.16
N PRO A 206 23.45 -3.29 4.77
CA PRO A 206 24.74 -2.92 4.19
C PRO A 206 25.80 -2.71 5.27
N LEU A 207 25.99 -3.74 6.11
CA LEU A 207 26.99 -3.79 7.17
C LEU A 207 27.73 -5.13 7.11
N LEU A 208 29.04 -5.08 7.31
CA LEU A 208 29.90 -6.25 7.35
C LEU A 208 29.58 -7.13 8.55
N ASP A 209 29.62 -8.44 8.30
CA ASP A 209 29.34 -9.50 9.25
C ASP A 209 28.03 -9.27 10.01
N ALA A 210 27.00 -8.82 9.30
CA ALA A 210 25.63 -8.77 9.80
C ALA A 210 24.66 -9.26 8.73
N HIS A 211 23.74 -10.11 9.13
CA HIS A 211 22.65 -10.55 8.27
C HIS A 211 21.41 -10.93 9.09
N GLN A 212 20.26 -10.94 8.42
CA GLN A 212 19.03 -11.48 9.02
C GLN A 212 19.16 -12.98 9.23
N ILE A 213 18.50 -13.49 10.27
CA ILE A 213 18.51 -14.92 10.62
C ILE A 213 17.58 -15.74 9.72
N GLU A 214 16.62 -15.07 9.08
CA GLU A 214 15.69 -15.70 8.15
C GLU A 214 16.43 -16.30 6.94
N GLN A 215 15.89 -17.41 6.41
CA GLN A 215 16.48 -18.09 5.27
C GLN A 215 16.52 -17.19 4.03
N GLY A 216 17.64 -17.20 3.31
CA GLY A 216 17.86 -16.40 2.09
C GLY A 216 18.73 -15.15 2.29
N TYR A 217 19.11 -14.85 3.54
CA TYR A 217 19.97 -13.71 3.90
C TYR A 217 21.37 -14.11 4.34
N GLU A 218 21.71 -15.39 4.37
CA GLU A 218 23.01 -15.90 4.82
C GLU A 218 24.18 -15.35 3.99
N THR A 219 23.94 -15.09 2.69
CA THR A 219 24.94 -14.55 1.76
C THR A 219 25.10 -13.03 1.83
N CYS A 220 24.35 -12.33 2.70
CA CYS A 220 24.46 -10.87 2.78
C CYS A 220 25.87 -10.41 3.22
N ASP A 221 26.55 -11.17 4.10
CA ASP A 221 27.93 -10.87 4.48
C ASP A 221 28.88 -11.05 3.28
N ASP A 222 28.74 -12.15 2.53
CA ASP A 222 29.56 -12.41 1.33
C ASP A 222 29.38 -11.30 0.29
N ILE A 223 28.14 -10.83 0.10
CA ILE A 223 27.82 -9.67 -0.77
C ILE A 223 28.57 -8.42 -0.30
N GLY A 224 28.49 -8.10 0.99
CA GLY A 224 29.22 -6.96 1.56
C GLY A 224 30.73 -7.06 1.37
N ARG A 225 31.31 -8.25 1.59
CA ARG A 225 32.74 -8.49 1.38
C ARG A 225 33.14 -8.36 -0.09
N SER A 226 32.31 -8.85 -1.01
CA SER A 226 32.56 -8.66 -2.46
C SER A 226 32.62 -7.17 -2.83
N LEU A 227 31.77 -6.32 -2.24
CA LEU A 227 31.87 -4.88 -2.45
C LEU A 227 33.18 -4.31 -1.91
N ILE A 228 33.57 -4.68 -0.69
CA ILE A 228 34.83 -4.18 -0.09
C ILE A 228 36.04 -4.57 -0.95
N THR A 229 36.09 -5.83 -1.42
CA THR A 229 37.13 -6.28 -2.34
C THR A 229 37.14 -5.43 -3.61
N TYR A 230 35.99 -5.24 -4.24
CA TYR A 230 35.87 -4.40 -5.43
C TYR A 230 36.36 -2.97 -5.18
N LEU A 231 35.93 -2.34 -4.08
CA LEU A 231 36.35 -0.98 -3.71
C LEU A 231 37.86 -0.88 -3.45
N SER A 232 38.48 -1.95 -2.92
CA SER A 232 39.93 -1.99 -2.70
C SER A 232 40.74 -2.09 -3.99
N GLU A 233 40.16 -2.68 -5.04
CA GLU A 233 40.78 -2.82 -6.37
C GLU A 233 40.54 -1.58 -7.25
N HIS A 234 39.53 -0.77 -6.93
CA HIS A 234 39.08 0.40 -7.70
C HIS A 234 39.29 1.71 -6.94
N THR A 235 40.56 2.13 -6.82
CA THR A 235 40.97 3.34 -6.07
C THR A 235 40.41 4.66 -6.62
N GLU A 236 39.90 4.68 -7.86
CA GLU A 236 39.18 5.79 -8.46
C GLU A 236 37.84 6.09 -7.76
N ILE A 237 37.25 5.07 -7.11
CA ILE A 237 36.04 5.22 -6.31
C ILE A 237 36.46 5.84 -4.98
N ASN A 238 36.02 7.07 -4.74
CA ASN A 238 36.38 7.83 -3.55
C ASN A 238 35.20 8.06 -2.61
N LYS A 239 34.02 7.51 -2.92
CA LYS A 239 32.78 7.75 -2.19
C LYS A 239 31.92 6.51 -2.12
N VAL A 240 31.33 6.26 -0.95
CA VAL A 240 30.36 5.19 -0.74
C VAL A 240 29.11 5.74 -0.07
N ILE A 241 27.96 5.40 -0.62
CA ILE A 241 26.64 5.82 -0.14
C ILE A 241 25.95 4.60 0.47
N LEU A 242 25.74 4.63 1.77
CA LEU A 242 25.07 3.58 2.53
C LEU A 242 23.59 3.95 2.71
N ILE A 243 22.70 3.06 2.28
CA ILE A 243 21.24 3.29 2.31
C ILE A 243 20.54 2.04 2.81
N SER A 244 19.79 2.17 3.90
CA SER A 244 19.09 1.03 4.46
C SER A 244 17.89 1.46 5.29
N ARG A 245 17.00 0.52 5.56
CA ARG A 245 15.96 0.66 6.58
C ARG A 245 16.54 0.48 7.99
N TRP A 246 17.41 1.39 8.44
CA TRP A 246 18.21 1.22 9.66
C TRP A 246 17.41 0.81 10.91
N ALA A 247 16.24 1.43 11.12
CA ALA A 247 15.43 1.23 12.32
C ALA A 247 14.97 -0.22 12.48
N ILE A 248 14.59 -0.89 11.39
CA ILE A 248 14.11 -2.29 11.47
C ILE A 248 15.22 -3.24 11.90
N TYR A 249 16.48 -2.97 11.54
CA TYR A 249 17.60 -3.83 11.93
C TYR A 249 18.11 -3.51 13.33
N ALA A 250 18.11 -2.24 13.72
CA ALA A 250 18.54 -1.83 15.06
C ALA A 250 17.52 -2.26 16.13
N GLU A 251 16.23 -2.05 15.88
CA GLU A 251 15.17 -2.33 16.86
C GLU A 251 14.52 -3.71 16.67
N GLY A 252 14.58 -4.29 15.46
CA GLY A 252 13.95 -5.56 15.12
C GLY A 252 12.43 -5.53 15.00
N VAL A 253 11.80 -4.39 15.26
CA VAL A 253 10.33 -4.23 15.22
C VAL A 253 9.92 -3.36 14.03
N ARG A 254 8.76 -3.70 13.47
CA ARG A 254 8.13 -2.94 12.39
C ARG A 254 7.44 -1.70 12.92
N TYR A 255 7.21 -0.72 12.06
CA TYR A 255 6.61 0.54 12.50
C TYR A 255 5.11 0.37 12.74
N ARG A 256 4.73 0.50 14.01
CA ARG A 256 3.34 0.46 14.50
C ARG A 256 2.59 -0.79 14.00
N ASN A 257 1.59 -0.64 13.14
CA ASN A 257 0.72 -1.72 12.66
C ASN A 257 1.15 -2.31 11.32
N GLU A 258 2.37 -2.03 10.86
CA GLU A 258 2.89 -2.64 9.64
C GLU A 258 2.93 -4.17 9.77
N ASN A 259 2.33 -4.85 8.79
CA ASN A 259 2.30 -6.29 8.73
C ASN A 259 3.70 -6.91 8.63
N GLY A 260 3.89 -8.02 9.30
CA GLY A 260 5.09 -8.86 9.20
C GLY A 260 5.66 -9.23 10.55
N ASN A 261 6.63 -10.15 10.53
CA ASN A 261 7.31 -10.59 11.73
C ASN A 261 8.42 -9.61 12.13
N ASN A 262 8.83 -9.69 13.41
CA ASN A 262 10.04 -9.07 13.89
C ASN A 262 11.25 -9.58 13.11
N VAL A 263 12.19 -8.68 12.86
CA VAL A 263 13.46 -8.96 12.18
C VAL A 263 14.52 -9.19 13.22
N TYR A 264 15.22 -10.32 13.15
CA TYR A 264 16.37 -10.61 14.00
C TYR A 264 17.62 -10.66 13.13
N ILE A 265 18.66 -9.97 13.57
CA ILE A 265 19.97 -9.97 12.92
C ILE A 265 21.00 -10.68 13.79
N LYS A 266 22.02 -11.24 13.15
CA LYS A 266 23.18 -11.83 13.82
C LYS A 266 24.47 -11.45 13.12
N ASP A 267 25.54 -11.51 13.90
CA ASP A 267 26.94 -11.44 13.48
C ASP A 267 27.71 -12.66 14.01
N SER A 268 29.01 -12.73 13.72
CA SER A 268 29.89 -13.79 14.22
C SER A 268 30.03 -13.83 15.75
N GLU A 269 29.70 -12.75 16.45
CA GLU A 269 29.73 -12.66 17.93
C GLU A 269 28.38 -13.04 18.57
N THR A 270 27.34 -13.26 17.78
CA THR A 270 25.99 -13.54 18.30
C THR A 270 25.90 -14.96 18.83
N VAL A 271 25.67 -15.08 20.15
CA VAL A 271 25.40 -16.37 20.80
C VAL A 271 23.91 -16.70 20.78
N ASN A 272 23.07 -15.77 21.24
CA ASN A 272 21.62 -15.93 21.33
C ASN A 272 20.91 -14.74 20.68
N PRO A 273 20.23 -14.94 19.53
CA PRO A 273 19.45 -13.89 18.88
C PRO A 273 18.31 -13.36 19.73
N SER A 274 18.17 -12.03 19.80
CA SER A 274 17.06 -11.35 20.45
C SER A 274 16.95 -9.89 19.97
N LEU A 275 15.86 -9.19 20.28
CA LEU A 275 15.72 -7.77 19.95
C LEU A 275 16.76 -6.90 20.68
N ASP A 276 17.14 -7.25 21.90
CA ASP A 276 18.22 -6.56 22.61
C ASP A 276 19.59 -6.84 21.97
N GLU A 277 19.77 -8.04 21.43
CA GLU A 277 21.00 -8.40 20.72
C GLU A 277 21.10 -7.70 19.37
N ASN A 278 19.99 -7.45 18.66
CA ASN A 278 19.99 -6.67 17.42
C ASN A 278 20.71 -5.32 17.58
N LYS A 279 20.43 -4.59 18.65
CA LYS A 279 21.08 -3.29 18.92
C LYS A 279 22.59 -3.42 19.02
N LYS A 280 23.07 -4.48 19.67
CA LYS A 280 24.50 -4.72 19.84
C LYS A 280 25.15 -5.15 18.53
N VAL A 281 24.53 -6.09 17.80
CA VAL A 281 24.95 -6.51 16.46
C VAL A 281 25.06 -5.29 15.54
N PHE A 282 24.02 -4.45 15.53
CA PHE A 282 23.98 -3.23 14.74
C PHE A 282 25.17 -2.30 15.05
N ILE A 283 25.43 -2.04 16.34
CA ILE A 283 26.56 -1.18 16.75
C ILE A 283 27.91 -1.80 16.35
N ARG A 284 28.13 -3.09 16.62
CA ARG A 284 29.39 -3.80 16.31
C ARG A 284 29.64 -3.81 14.79
N SER A 285 28.63 -4.17 14.01
CA SER A 285 28.75 -4.26 12.55
C SER A 285 28.83 -2.90 11.90
N MET A 286 28.13 -1.88 12.40
CA MET A 286 28.29 -0.49 11.94
C MET A 286 29.72 -0.01 12.17
N LYS A 287 30.25 -0.19 13.39
CA LYS A 287 31.63 0.20 13.69
C LYS A 287 32.63 -0.49 12.76
N ARG A 288 32.53 -1.82 12.61
CA ARG A 288 33.43 -2.57 11.71
C ARG A 288 33.34 -2.09 10.26
N THR A 289 32.12 -1.86 9.77
CA THR A 289 31.91 -1.40 8.39
C THR A 289 32.54 -0.03 8.16
N LEU A 290 32.32 0.91 9.07
CA LEU A 290 32.91 2.24 8.99
C LEU A 290 34.43 2.21 9.12
N ASP A 291 34.97 1.38 10.02
CA ASP A 291 36.42 1.19 10.17
C ASP A 291 37.05 0.61 8.89
N GLU A 292 36.44 -0.38 8.24
CA GLU A 292 36.94 -0.94 6.98
C GLU A 292 36.84 0.05 5.82
N LEU A 293 35.71 0.75 5.65
CA LEU A 293 35.55 1.76 4.61
C LEU A 293 36.52 2.95 4.79
N ALA A 294 36.82 3.32 6.03
CA ALA A 294 37.78 4.37 6.34
C ALA A 294 39.21 3.99 5.95
N LYS A 295 39.60 2.70 6.05
CA LYS A 295 40.92 2.23 5.59
C LYS A 295 41.11 2.38 4.08
N LEU A 296 40.01 2.34 3.32
CA LEU A 296 40.01 2.56 1.87
C LEU A 296 40.02 4.06 1.50
N ASN A 297 40.11 4.97 2.48
CA ASN A 297 40.12 6.42 2.28
C ASN A 297 38.88 6.95 1.52
N LEU A 298 37.74 6.29 1.72
CA LEU A 298 36.46 6.65 1.10
C LEU A 298 35.76 7.77 1.88
N GLN A 299 35.12 8.69 1.17
CA GLN A 299 34.09 9.55 1.74
C GLN A 299 32.82 8.72 1.98
N ILE A 300 32.48 8.50 3.25
CA ILE A 300 31.30 7.72 3.65
C ILE A 300 30.09 8.66 3.77
N ILE A 301 29.03 8.36 3.02
CA ILE A 301 27.75 9.06 3.08
C ILE A 301 26.69 8.10 3.63
N LEU A 302 26.24 8.35 4.85
CA LEU A 302 25.15 7.59 5.47
C LEU A 302 23.82 8.29 5.23
N VAL A 303 22.93 7.68 4.44
CA VAL A 303 21.58 8.21 4.24
C VAL A 303 20.72 7.79 5.42
N THR A 304 20.20 8.73 6.20
CA THR A 304 19.35 8.45 7.36
C THR A 304 18.05 7.76 6.96
N ALA A 305 17.41 7.07 7.92
CA ALA A 305 16.16 6.35 7.67
C ALA A 305 15.09 7.26 7.05
N THR A 306 14.44 6.77 5.99
CA THR A 306 13.27 7.43 5.42
C THR A 306 12.12 7.41 6.44
N PRO A 307 11.34 8.50 6.56
CA PRO A 307 10.18 8.51 7.45
C PRO A 307 9.22 7.35 7.15
N GLU A 308 8.83 6.63 8.19
CA GLU A 308 7.90 5.51 8.09
C GLU A 308 6.46 5.99 8.37
N THR A 309 5.48 5.47 7.63
CA THR A 309 4.06 5.85 7.77
C THR A 309 3.22 4.64 8.19
N GLU A 310 2.12 4.90 8.88
CA GLU A 310 1.20 3.84 9.29
C GLU A 310 0.48 3.22 8.11
N TRP A 311 0.38 1.89 8.12
CA TRP A 311 -0.57 1.15 7.31
C TRP A 311 -1.86 0.98 8.13
N ASN A 312 -2.99 1.45 7.58
CA ASN A 312 -4.33 1.24 8.12
C ASN A 312 -5.01 0.03 7.47
#